data_AF-A0A2E0QSQ7-F1
#
_entry.id   AF-A0A2E0QSQ7-F1
#
_cell.length_a   1.000
_cell.length_b   1.000
_cell.length_c   1.000
_cell.angle_alpha   90.00
_cell.angle_beta   90.00
_cell.angle_gamma   90.00
#
_symmetry.space_group_name_H-M   'P 1'
#
loop_
_entity.id
_entity.type
_entity.pdbx_description
1 polymer ?
#
loop_
_entity_poly.entity_id
_entity_poly.type
_entity_poly.pdbx_seq_one_letter_code
_entity_poly.pdbx_strand_id
1 'polypeptide(L)'
;DGVVTYKIAAHAADLAKGHPAAQVRDNALSKARFEFRWEDQFNLSLDPTKAQQFHDETLPQDGAKTAHFCSMCGPTFCSMKITEEVREYAEKQGLTEQEALEKGMEEKSKEFADSGAEIYS
;
A
#
# COMPACT_ATOMS: atom_id res chain seq x y z
N ASP A 1 4.71 20.71 -15.29
CA ASP A 1 5.57 20.67 -14.10
C ASP A 1 5.36 21.82 -13.12
N GLY A 2 5.72 23.07 -13.44
CA GLY A 2 5.64 24.19 -12.47
C GLY A 2 4.28 24.37 -11.78
N VAL A 3 3.18 24.34 -12.52
CA VAL A 3 1.83 24.48 -11.95
C VAL A 3 1.50 23.36 -10.96
N VAL A 4 1.88 22.11 -11.27
CA VAL A 4 1.65 20.97 -10.37
C VAL A 4 2.49 21.12 -9.10
N THR A 5 3.74 21.58 -9.21
CA THR A 5 4.61 21.87 -8.06
C THR A 5 3.99 22.91 -7.14
N TYR A 6 3.46 24.01 -7.69
CA TYR A 6 2.79 25.03 -6.87
C TYR A 6 1.49 24.52 -6.23
N LYS A 7 0.73 23.65 -6.91
CA LYS A 7 -0.44 22.98 -6.33
C LYS A 7 -0.07 22.08 -5.15
N ILE A 8 1.04 21.35 -5.25
CA ILE A 8 1.58 20.55 -4.12
C ILE A 8 1.90 21.47 -2.95
N ALA A 9 2.64 22.56 -3.19
CA ALA A 9 3.03 23.50 -2.14
C ALA A 9 1.82 24.16 -1.45
N ALA A 10 0.82 24.57 -2.24
CA ALA A 10 -0.41 25.14 -1.71
C ALA A 10 -1.18 24.13 -0.85
N HIS A 11 -1.38 22.90 -1.34
CA HIS A 11 -2.06 21.83 -0.60
C HIS A 11 -1.31 21.47 0.69
N ALA A 12 0.01 21.39 0.65
CA ALA A 12 0.84 21.16 1.83
C ALA A 12 0.67 22.25 2.89
N ALA A 13 0.58 23.52 2.47
CA ALA A 13 0.29 24.62 3.38
C ALA A 13 -1.13 24.53 3.96
N ASP A 14 -2.13 24.14 3.17
CA ASP A 14 -3.51 23.96 3.64
C ASP A 14 -3.62 22.82 4.67
N LEU A 15 -2.90 21.72 4.49
CA LEU A 15 -2.79 20.65 5.49
C LEU A 15 -2.17 21.16 6.79
N ALA A 16 -1.03 21.86 6.71
CA ALA A 16 -0.33 22.39 7.87
C ALA A 16 -1.19 23.40 8.66
N LYS A 17 -2.05 24.16 7.97
CA LYS A 17 -3.01 25.09 8.56
C LYS A 17 -4.26 24.41 9.13
N GLY A 18 -4.45 23.11 8.90
CA GLY A 18 -5.66 22.38 9.30
C GLY A 18 -6.89 22.80 8.49
N HIS A 19 -6.74 23.14 7.21
CA HIS A 19 -7.88 23.48 6.35
C HIS A 19 -8.84 22.26 6.27
N PRO A 20 -10.14 22.41 6.64
CA PRO A 20 -11.02 21.27 6.90
C PRO A 20 -11.14 20.22 5.79
N ALA A 21 -11.04 20.64 4.53
CA ALA A 21 -11.17 19.74 3.38
C ALA A 21 -9.83 19.16 2.88
N ALA A 22 -8.69 19.68 3.31
CA ALA A 22 -7.39 19.29 2.76
C ALA A 22 -7.08 17.81 3.08
N GLN A 23 -7.33 17.39 4.32
CA GLN A 23 -7.06 16.03 4.76
C GLN A 23 -7.96 14.99 4.10
N VAL A 24 -9.17 15.37 3.67
CA VAL A 24 -10.12 14.45 3.02
C VAL A 24 -9.53 13.85 1.75
N ARG A 25 -8.88 14.68 0.92
CA ARG A 25 -8.24 14.24 -0.32
C ARG A 25 -7.10 13.26 -0.03
N ASP A 26 -6.26 13.56 0.96
CA ASP A 26 -5.11 12.74 1.34
C ASP A 26 -5.52 11.39 1.91
N ASN A 27 -6.56 11.38 2.76
CA ASN A 27 -7.14 10.17 3.29
C ASN A 27 -7.77 9.31 2.19
N ALA A 28 -8.49 9.93 1.24
CA ALA A 28 -9.08 9.21 0.11
C ALA A 28 -8.02 8.56 -0.78
N LEU A 29 -6.95 9.29 -1.11
CA LEU A 29 -5.84 8.79 -1.91
C LEU A 29 -5.06 7.70 -1.17
N SER A 30 -4.80 7.89 0.13
CA SER A 30 -4.09 6.91 0.96
C SER A 30 -4.89 5.62 1.12
N LYS A 31 -6.22 5.74 1.28
CA LYS A 31 -7.12 4.58 1.32
C LYS A 31 -7.13 3.84 -0.02
N ALA A 32 -7.25 4.55 -1.15
CA ALA A 32 -7.18 3.93 -2.47
C ALA A 32 -5.85 3.19 -2.71
N ARG A 33 -4.74 3.77 -2.22
CA ARG A 33 -3.42 3.14 -2.26
C ARG A 33 -3.35 1.85 -1.43
N PHE A 34 -3.87 1.88 -0.20
CA PHE A 34 -3.84 0.71 0.69
C PHE A 34 -4.73 -0.42 0.18
N GLU A 35 -5.89 -0.09 -0.41
CA GLU A 35 -6.85 -1.06 -0.96
C GLU A 35 -6.56 -1.44 -2.42
N PHE A 36 -5.39 -1.06 -2.96
CA PHE A 36 -4.99 -1.35 -4.34
C PHE A 36 -6.00 -0.93 -5.43
N ARG A 37 -6.79 0.12 -5.15
CA ARG A 37 -7.71 0.74 -6.12
C ARG A 37 -6.92 1.69 -7.02
N TRP A 38 -6.12 1.12 -7.92
CA TRP A 38 -5.14 1.84 -8.76
C TRP A 38 -5.77 3.00 -9.54
N GLU A 39 -6.90 2.76 -10.21
CA GLU A 39 -7.60 3.80 -10.99
C GLU A 39 -8.05 4.96 -10.10
N ASP A 40 -8.59 4.68 -8.91
CA ASP A 40 -8.98 5.71 -7.96
C ASP A 40 -7.76 6.48 -7.44
N GLN A 41 -6.65 5.80 -7.17
CA GLN A 41 -5.41 6.43 -6.74
C GLN A 41 -4.87 7.40 -7.81
N PHE A 42 -4.90 7.01 -9.09
CA PHE A 42 -4.48 7.89 -10.19
C PHE A 42 -5.40 9.10 -10.30
N ASN A 43 -6.71 8.87 -10.34
CA ASN A 43 -7.73 9.91 -10.50
C ASN A 43 -7.74 10.92 -9.34
N LEU A 44 -7.38 10.49 -8.12
CA LEU A 44 -7.27 11.36 -6.96
C LEU A 44 -5.95 12.15 -6.91
N SER A 45 -4.94 11.80 -7.72
CA SER A 45 -3.65 12.48 -7.76
C SER A 45 -3.76 13.90 -8.37
N LEU A 46 -2.70 14.70 -8.25
CA LEU A 46 -2.67 16.05 -8.84
C LEU A 46 -2.40 16.05 -10.35
N ASP A 47 -1.91 14.92 -10.86
CA ASP A 47 -1.60 14.68 -12.27
C ASP A 47 -1.89 13.20 -12.61
N PRO A 48 -3.17 12.86 -12.86
CA PRO A 48 -3.60 11.47 -13.05
C PRO A 48 -2.88 10.76 -14.19
N THR A 49 -2.70 11.44 -15.32
CA THR A 49 -2.04 10.90 -16.51
C THR A 49 -0.59 10.51 -16.18
N LYS A 50 0.15 11.38 -15.49
CA LYS A 50 1.54 11.09 -15.12
C LYS A 50 1.64 9.95 -14.10
N ALA A 51 0.71 9.88 -13.14
CA ALA A 51 0.67 8.81 -12.15
C ALA A 51 0.44 7.44 -12.80
N GLN A 52 -0.50 7.37 -13.74
CA GLN A 52 -0.79 6.14 -14.49
C GLN A 52 0.39 5.75 -15.39
N GLN A 53 0.97 6.71 -16.11
CA GLN A 53 2.15 6.46 -16.96
C GLN A 53 3.30 5.81 -16.19
N PHE A 54 3.66 6.33 -15.01
CA PHE A 54 4.76 5.78 -14.21
C PHE A 54 4.49 4.37 -13.67
N HIS A 55 3.23 4.03 -13.38
CA HIS A 55 2.88 2.66 -13.05
C HIS A 55 3.05 1.74 -14.28
N ASP A 56 2.53 2.19 -15.42
CA ASP A 56 2.43 1.40 -16.65
C ASP A 56 3.76 1.22 -17.39
N GLU A 57 4.76 2.05 -17.09
CA GLU A 57 6.14 1.86 -17.55
C GLU A 57 6.69 0.46 -17.24
N THR A 58 6.24 -0.14 -16.13
CA THR A 58 6.70 -1.46 -15.68
C THR A 58 5.60 -2.51 -15.61
N LEU A 59 4.34 -2.09 -15.47
CA LEU A 59 3.17 -2.97 -15.37
C LEU A 59 2.03 -2.47 -16.30
N PRO A 60 2.21 -2.54 -17.63
CA PRO A 60 1.28 -1.93 -18.59
C PRO A 60 -0.04 -2.71 -18.73
N GLN A 61 -0.10 -3.94 -18.26
CA GLN A 61 -1.25 -4.83 -18.44
C GLN A 61 -2.45 -4.31 -17.63
N ASP A 62 -3.66 -4.34 -18.19
CA ASP A 62 -4.88 -3.91 -17.47
C ASP A 62 -5.09 -4.68 -16.16
N GLY A 63 -4.74 -5.97 -16.13
CA GLY A 63 -4.82 -6.79 -14.92
C GLY A 63 -3.88 -6.35 -13.78
N ALA A 64 -2.87 -5.51 -14.07
CA ALA A 64 -2.03 -4.93 -13.02
C ALA A 64 -2.78 -3.86 -12.21
N LYS A 65 -3.84 -3.24 -12.76
CA LYS A 65 -4.68 -2.27 -12.06
C LYS A 65 -5.58 -2.90 -10.99
N THR A 66 -5.59 -4.23 -10.91
CA THR A 66 -6.24 -5.02 -9.86
C THR A 66 -5.23 -5.78 -8.99
N ALA A 67 -3.93 -5.57 -9.21
CA ALA A 67 -2.89 -6.31 -8.49
C ALA A 67 -2.62 -5.70 -7.10
N HIS A 68 -2.47 -6.56 -6.10
CA HIS A 68 -2.10 -6.17 -4.73
C HIS A 68 -0.58 -5.95 -4.56
N PHE A 69 0.07 -5.36 -5.57
CA PHE A 69 1.48 -4.99 -5.56
C PHE A 69 1.80 -4.03 -6.71
N CYS A 70 2.96 -3.38 -6.63
CA CYS A 70 3.57 -2.66 -7.75
C CYS A 70 4.94 -3.25 -8.08
N SER A 71 5.61 -2.68 -9.09
CA SER A 71 6.94 -3.13 -9.52
C SER A 71 8.06 -2.89 -8.50
N MET A 72 7.85 -2.08 -7.45
CA MET A 72 8.89 -1.78 -6.47
C MET A 72 9.21 -2.97 -5.56
N CYS A 73 8.18 -3.62 -5.00
CA CYS A 73 8.35 -4.72 -4.03
C CYS A 73 7.90 -6.08 -4.59
N GLY A 74 7.17 -6.08 -5.71
CA GLY A 74 6.61 -7.30 -6.29
C GLY A 74 5.54 -7.96 -5.41
N PRO A 75 5.04 -9.14 -5.83
CA PRO A 75 3.91 -9.81 -5.21
C PRO A 75 4.17 -10.38 -3.81
N THR A 76 5.44 -10.62 -3.46
CA THR A 76 5.84 -11.32 -2.23
C THR A 76 6.19 -10.36 -1.09
N PHE A 77 6.74 -9.19 -1.39
CA PHE A 77 7.30 -8.28 -0.38
C PHE A 77 6.54 -6.95 -0.26
N CYS A 78 5.35 -6.84 -0.84
CA CYS A 78 4.52 -5.65 -0.69
C CYS A 78 4.03 -5.51 0.76
N SER A 79 4.50 -4.47 1.47
CA SER A 79 4.15 -4.24 2.87
C SER A 79 2.66 -4.06 3.14
N MET A 80 1.94 -3.39 2.23
CA MET A 80 0.50 -3.17 2.36
C MET A 80 -0.28 -4.48 2.24
N LYS A 81 0.10 -5.35 1.28
CA LYS A 81 -0.48 -6.68 1.12
C LYS A 81 -0.22 -7.56 2.34
N ILE A 82 1.01 -7.58 2.84
CA ILE A 82 1.36 -8.34 4.06
C ILE A 82 0.53 -7.83 5.25
N THR A 83 0.34 -6.52 5.37
CA THR A 83 -0.49 -5.93 6.44
C THR A 83 -1.95 -6.37 6.33
N GLU A 84 -2.51 -6.40 5.11
CA GLU A 84 -3.86 -6.91 4.84
C GLU A 84 -3.99 -8.39 5.23
N GLU A 85 -3.04 -9.24 4.82
CA GLU A 85 -3.01 -10.67 5.17
C GLU A 85 -2.95 -10.91 6.69
N VAL A 86 -2.15 -10.12 7.41
CA VAL A 86 -2.06 -10.19 8.89
C VAL A 86 -3.39 -9.80 9.53
N ARG A 87 -4.06 -8.75 9.04
CA ARG A 87 -5.38 -8.33 9.55
C ARG A 87 -6.43 -9.39 9.30
N GLU A 88 -6.47 -9.98 8.11
CA GLU A 88 -7.39 -11.07 7.80
C GLU A 88 -7.14 -12.30 8.67
N TYR A 89 -5.88 -12.65 8.92
CA TYR A 89 -5.53 -13.75 9.82
C TYR A 89 -6.02 -13.48 11.24
N ALA A 90 -5.80 -12.26 11.75
CA ALA A 90 -6.28 -11.85 13.07
C ALA A 90 -7.80 -11.98 13.19
N GLU A 91 -8.53 -11.45 12.20
CA GLU A 91 -10.01 -11.52 12.14
C GLU A 91 -10.52 -12.97 12.11
N LYS A 92 -9.93 -13.83 11.25
CA LYS A 92 -10.32 -15.25 11.13
C LYS A 92 -10.07 -16.05 12.41
N GLN A 93 -9.08 -15.65 13.20
CA GLN A 93 -8.73 -16.31 14.47
C GLN A 93 -9.42 -15.67 15.69
N GLY A 94 -10.15 -14.57 15.51
CA GLY A 94 -10.73 -13.79 16.62
C GLY A 94 -9.66 -13.19 17.53
N LEU A 95 -8.45 -12.95 17.00
CA LEU A 95 -7.30 -12.41 17.71
C LEU A 95 -7.21 -10.90 17.50
N THR A 96 -6.63 -10.19 18.46
CA THR A 96 -6.19 -8.82 18.24
C THR A 96 -5.00 -8.77 17.26
N GLU A 97 -4.72 -7.61 16.64
CA GLU A 97 -3.57 -7.46 15.72
C GLU A 97 -2.24 -7.86 16.40
N GLN A 98 -2.07 -7.57 17.69
CA GLN A 98 -0.85 -7.93 18.43
C GLN A 98 -0.73 -9.44 18.64
N GLU A 99 -1.80 -10.11 19.08
CA GLU A 99 -1.79 -11.56 19.28
C GLU A 99 -1.58 -12.32 17.96
N ALA A 100 -2.14 -11.81 16.87
CA ALA A 100 -1.95 -12.36 15.53
C ALA A 100 -0.49 -12.28 15.07
N LEU A 101 0.19 -11.16 15.35
CA LEU A 101 1.62 -10.98 15.04
C LEU A 101 2.49 -11.96 15.83
N GLU A 102 2.27 -12.08 17.15
CA GLU A 102 3.05 -13.00 17.99
C GLU A 102 2.88 -14.45 17.54
N LYS A 103 1.64 -14.87 17.30
CA LYS A 103 1.32 -16.24 16.86
C LYS A 103 1.87 -16.54 15.47
N GLY A 104 1.73 -15.61 14.52
CA GLY A 104 2.28 -15.75 13.17
C GLY A 104 3.81 -15.85 13.15
N MET A 105 4.49 -15.08 14.01
CA MET A 105 5.95 -15.17 14.17
C MET A 105 6.38 -16.50 14.80
N GLU A 106 5.61 -17.03 15.75
CA GLU A 106 5.87 -18.36 16.34
C GLU A 106 5.73 -19.48 15.29
N GLU A 107 4.66 -19.43 14.46
CA GLU A 107 4.44 -20.38 13.38
C GLU A 107 5.55 -20.32 12.32
N LYS A 108 5.93 -19.12 11.86
CA LYS A 108 7.04 -18.95 10.89
C LYS A 108 8.40 -19.35 11.46
N SER A 109 8.63 -19.14 12.75
CA SER A 109 9.84 -19.59 13.42
C SER A 109 9.93 -21.12 13.47
N LYS A 110 8.81 -21.81 13.71
CA LYS A 110 8.74 -23.28 13.63
C LYS A 110 8.97 -23.78 12.20
N GLU A 111 8.33 -23.16 11.21
CA GLU A 111 8.52 -23.50 9.79
C GLU A 111 9.99 -23.37 9.36
N PHE A 112 10.66 -22.29 9.77
CA PHE A 112 12.09 -22.08 9.49
C PHE A 112 12.99 -23.13 10.16
N ALA A 113 12.68 -23.52 11.41
CA ALA A 113 13.40 -24.57 12.10
C ALA A 113 13.20 -25.93 11.41
N ASP A 114 11.97 -26.23 10.99
CA ASP A 114 11.61 -27.48 10.30
C ASP A 114 12.21 -27.54 8.88
N SER A 115 12.40 -26.41 8.21
CA SER A 115 13.07 -26.30 6.91
C SER A 115 14.61 -26.37 7.00
N GLY A 116 15.16 -26.81 8.14
CA GLY A 116 16.60 -26.97 8.34
C GLY A 116 17.34 -25.73 8.81
N ALA A 117 16.63 -24.66 9.18
CA ALA A 117 17.20 -23.38 9.62
C ALA A 117 18.19 -22.75 8.61
N GLU A 118 18.01 -23.02 7.32
CA GLU A 118 18.80 -22.44 6.23
C GLU A 118 18.10 -21.20 5.67
N ILE A 119 18.83 -20.08 5.59
CA ILE A 119 18.32 -18.81 5.05
C ILE A 119 18.19 -18.89 3.51
N TYR A 120 19.02 -19.71 2.87
CA TYR A 120 18.99 -19.95 1.44
C TYR A 120 18.90 -21.45 1.21
N SER A 121 17.79 -21.90 0.62
CA SER A 121 17.55 -23.27 0.18
C SER A 121 17.54 -23.36 -1.35
#